data_AF-A0A935A223-F1
#
_entry.id   AF-A0A935A223-F1
#
_cell.length_a   1.000
_cell.length_b   1.000
_cell.length_c   1.000
_cell.angle_alpha   90.00
_cell.angle_beta   90.00
_cell.angle_gamma   90.00
#
_symmetry.space_group_name_H-M   'P 1'
#
loop_
_entity.id
_entity.type
_entity.pdbx_description
1 polymer ?
#
loop_
_entity_poly.entity_id
_entity_poly.type
_entity_poly.pdbx_seq_one_letter_code
_entity_poly.pdbx_strand_id
1 'polypeptide(L)' 'MREMYVEQFLRMNQPRFRRDVEPEKLATLILAVVDGLQIQWLLDPQKVDVRSAFELFSKMVAGYMNE' A
#
# COMPACT_ATOMS: atom_id res chain seq x y z
N MET A 1 0.87 -16.10 1.25
CA MET A 1 1.55 -14.98 0.55
C MET A 1 0.95 -13.65 0.95
N ARG A 2 -0.30 -13.31 0.57
CA ARG A 2 -0.99 -12.07 0.99
C ARG A 2 -1.03 -11.84 2.50
N GLU A 3 -1.42 -12.85 3.28
CA GLU A 3 -1.50 -12.78 4.74
C GLU A 3 -0.14 -12.45 5.41
N MET A 4 0.95 -12.98 4.86
CA MET A 4 2.32 -12.71 5.36
C MET A 4 2.75 -11.26 5.13
N TYR A 5 2.40 -10.66 3.99
CA TYR A 5 2.69 -9.24 3.72
C TYR A 5 1.84 -8.32 4.60
N VAL A 6 0.57 -8.67 4.82
CA VAL A 6 -0.30 -7.98 5.77
C VAL A 6 0.34 -8.03 7.16
N GLU A 7 0.64 -9.22 7.68
CA GLU A 7 1.25 -9.37 9.01
C GLU A 7 2.59 -8.63 9.15
N GLN A 8 3.45 -8.63 8.14
CA GLN A 8 4.69 -7.84 8.16
C GLN A 8 4.42 -6.33 8.22
N PHE A 9 3.48 -5.83 7.42
CA PHE A 9 3.09 -4.42 7.43
C PHE A 9 2.55 -3.99 8.80
N LEU A 10 1.72 -4.84 9.41
CA LEU A 10 1.20 -4.63 10.76
C LEU A 10 2.34 -4.60 11.78
N ARG A 11 3.26 -5.57 11.74
CA ARG A 11 4.41 -5.67 12.64
C ARG A 11 5.33 -4.47 12.60
N MET A 12 5.57 -3.91 11.41
CA MET A 12 6.50 -2.78 11.25
C MET A 12 5.98 -1.47 11.87
N ASN A 13 4.68 -1.35 12.18
CA ASN A 13 4.05 -0.08 12.53
C ASN A 13 3.21 -0.08 13.83
N GLN A 14 3.33 -1.11 14.67
CA GLN A 14 2.44 -1.30 15.83
C GLN A 14 2.39 -0.19 16.91
N PRO A 15 3.28 0.81 17.01
CA PRO A 15 3.06 1.92 17.95
C PRO A 15 2.59 3.25 17.31
N ARG A 16 2.22 3.34 16.02
CA ARG A 16 1.99 4.67 15.38
C ARG A 16 0.66 4.91 14.65
N PHE A 17 -0.26 3.94 14.60
CA PHE A 17 -1.55 4.20 13.96
C PHE A 17 -2.52 4.92 14.89
N ARG A 18 -3.33 5.82 14.34
CA ARG A 18 -4.56 6.26 15.03
C ARG A 18 -5.47 5.08 15.32
N ARG A 19 -6.33 5.25 16.33
CA ARG A 19 -7.19 4.19 16.86
C ARG A 19 -8.31 3.75 15.91
N ASP A 20 -8.63 4.57 14.91
CA ASP A 20 -9.67 4.34 13.91
C ASP A 20 -9.14 3.70 12.61
N VAL A 21 -7.83 3.59 12.45
CA VAL A 21 -7.22 2.89 11.32
C VAL A 21 -7.48 1.39 11.49
N GLU A 22 -8.12 0.77 10.49
CA GLU A 22 -8.31 -0.69 10.38
C GLU A 22 -7.17 -1.29 9.55
N PRO A 23 -6.11 -1.81 10.19
CA PRO A 23 -4.84 -2.07 9.49
C PRO A 23 -4.93 -3.20 8.45
N GLU A 24 -5.79 -4.19 8.67
CA GLU A 24 -6.06 -5.28 7.74
C GLU A 24 -6.76 -4.79 6.46
N LYS A 25 -7.70 -3.84 6.60
CA LYS A 25 -8.37 -3.20 5.45
C LYS A 25 -7.39 -2.35 4.66
N LEU A 26 -6.56 -1.58 5.37
CA LEU A 26 -5.54 -0.75 4.74
C LEU A 26 -4.51 -1.60 3.98
N ALA A 27 -4.02 -2.69 4.58
CA ALA A 27 -3.09 -3.61 3.92
C ALA A 27 -3.72 -4.28 2.69
N THR A 28 -5.01 -4.63 2.77
CA THR A 28 -5.76 -5.14 1.61
C THR A 28 -5.81 -4.13 0.46
N LEU A 29 -6.10 -2.87 0.77
CA LEU A 29 -6.15 -1.80 -0.23
C LEU A 29 -4.78 -1.57 -0.86
N ILE A 30 -3.71 -1.55 -0.04
CA ILE A 30 -2.34 -1.39 -0.52
C ILE A 30 -1.99 -2.47 -1.53
N LEU A 31 -2.29 -3.73 -1.22
CA LEU A 31 -2.01 -4.84 -2.13
C LEU A 31 -2.80 -4.73 -3.43
N ALA A 32 -4.09 -4.37 -3.37
CA ALA A 32 -4.91 -4.19 -4.57
C ALA A 32 -4.34 -3.10 -5.50
N VAL A 33 -3.85 -1.99 -4.93
CA VAL A 33 -3.19 -0.93 -5.71
C VAL A 33 -1.89 -1.42 -6.34
N VAL A 34 -1.04 -2.12 -5.57
CA VAL A 34 0.22 -2.67 -6.08
C VAL A 34 -0.02 -3.68 -7.19
N ASP A 35 -0.98 -4.60 -7.03
CA ASP A 35 -1.38 -5.57 -8.06
C ASP A 35 -1.85 -4.86 -9.34
N GLY A 36 -2.66 -3.81 -9.19
CA GLY A 36 -3.13 -2.99 -10.31
C GLY A 36 -2.00 -2.27 -11.05
N LEU A 37 -1.02 -1.72 -10.32
CA LEU A 37 0.18 -1.11 -10.92
C LEU A 37 1.02 -2.13 -11.65
N GLN A 38 1.18 -3.33 -11.09
CA GLN A 38 1.94 -4.42 -11.72
C GLN A 38 1.27 -4.89 -13.02
N ILE A 39 -0.06 -5.09 -13.02
CA ILE A 39 -0.80 -5.47 -14.23
C ILE A 39 -0.65 -4.38 -15.31
N GLN A 40 -0.84 -3.11 -14.95
CA GLN A 40 -0.72 -2.02 -15.93
C GLN A 40 0.70 -1.89 -16.49
N TRP A 41 1.73 -2.09 -15.66
CA TRP A 41 3.12 -2.11 -16.13
C TRP A 41 3.41 -3.28 -17.06
N LEU A 42 2.87 -4.47 -16.80
CA LEU A 42 3.00 -5.62 -17.69
C LEU A 42 2.34 -5.37 -19.06
N LEU A 43 1.26 -4.59 -19.10
CA LEU A 43 0.55 -4.23 -20.33
C LEU A 43 1.31 -3.17 -21.15
N ASP A 44 1.82 -2.13 -20.49
CA ASP A 44 2.55 -1.04 -21.15
C ASP A 44 3.56 -0.38 -20.20
N PRO A 45 4.80 -0.88 -20.14
CA PRO A 45 5.79 -0.40 -19.18
C PRO A 45 6.30 1.01 -19.47
N GLN A 46 6.05 1.56 -20.67
CA GLN A 46 6.43 2.92 -21.03
C GLN A 46 5.41 3.96 -20.55
N LYS A 47 4.16 3.56 -20.32
CA LYS A 47 3.10 4.46 -19.84
C LYS A 47 2.94 4.48 -18.32
N VAL A 48 3.49 3.49 -17.62
CA VAL A 48 3.29 3.33 -16.18
C VAL A 48 4.61 3.51 -15.45
N ASP A 49 4.79 4.67 -14.84
CA ASP A 49 5.83 4.87 -13.83
C ASP A 49 5.37 4.30 -12.49
N VAL A 50 5.64 3.01 -12.28
CA VAL A 50 5.29 2.27 -11.05
C VAL A 50 5.91 2.91 -9.82
N ARG A 51 7.15 3.44 -9.94
CA ARG A 51 7.85 4.07 -8.82
C ARG A 51 7.11 5.32 -8.38
N SER A 52 6.87 6.25 -9.31
CA SER A 52 6.21 7.52 -8.99
C SER A 52 4.78 7.31 -8.48
N ALA A 53 4.05 6.35 -9.05
CA ALA A 53 2.70 6.00 -8.60
C ALA A 53 2.69 5.39 -7.19
N PHE A 54 3.61 4.47 -6.90
CA PHE A 54 3.73 3.85 -5.59
C PHE A 54 4.19 4.84 -4.51
N GLU A 55 5.12 5.75 -4.83
CA GLU A 55 5.58 6.79 -3.92
C GLU A 55 4.45 7.76 -3.56
N LEU A 56 3.64 8.18 -4.54
CA LEU A 56 2.47 9.02 -4.30
C LEU A 56 1.46 8.32 -3.40
N PHE A 57 1.12 7.08 -3.71
CA PHE A 57 0.20 6.29 -2.89
C PHE A 57 0.70 6.08 -1.46
N SER A 58 1.99 5.81 -1.28
CA SER A 58 2.61 5.66 0.04
C SER A 58 2.50 6.93 0.88
N LYS A 59 2.61 8.12 0.27
CA LYS A 59 2.40 9.40 0.96
C LYS A 59 0.94 9.57 1.41
N MET A 60 -0.02 9.19 0.58
CA MET A 60 -1.45 9.22 0.94
C MET A 60 -1.76 8.30 2.12
N VAL A 61 -1.23 7.07 2.08
CA VAL A 61 -1.38 6.09 3.16
C VAL A 61 -0.73 6.60 4.45
N ALA A 62 0.48 7.17 4.37
CA ALA A 62 1.14 7.79 5.52
C ALA A 62 0.34 8.96 6.11
N GLY A 63 -0.27 9.81 5.27
CA GLY A 63 -1.18 10.88 5.72
C GLY A 63 -2.38 10.31 6.48
N TYR A 64 -3.10 9.35 5.87
CA TYR A 64 -4.26 8.70 6.48
C TYR A 64 -3.96 8.05 7.85
N MET A 65 -2.76 7.50 8.02
CA MET A 65 -2.36 6.87 9.28
C MET A 65 -2.05 7.87 10.41
N ASN A 66 -1.69 9.12 10.07
CA ASN A 66 -1.20 10.13 11.00
C ASN A 66 -2.15 11.33 11.24
N GLU A 67 -3.03 11.66 10.29
CA GLU A 67 -4.02 12.77 10.34
C GLU A 67 -5.41 12.28 10.69
#